data_AF-A0A929Y706-F1
#
_entry.id   AF-A0A929Y706-F1
#
_cell.length_a   1.000
_cell.length_b   1.000
_cell.length_c   1.000
_cell.angle_alpha   90.00
_cell.angle_beta   90.00
_cell.angle_gamma   90.00
#
_symmetry.space_group_name_H-M   'P 1'
#
loop_
_entity.id
_entity.type
_entity.pdbx_description
1 polymer ?
#
loop_
_entity_poly.entity_id
_entity_poly.type
_entity_poly.pdbx_seq_one_letter_code
_entity_poly.pdbx_strand_id
1 'polypeptide(L)'
;LKGVSQIAQEGAIQIFQEYNTGMEEIIVGVVGSLQFEVLTYRLKNEYNVEVRLDMLPYEHIRWIENYTEIAVSEISGTSDMKLVKDLKDRPLLLFAHPWSIGMVLDRNKDLHLTEFSRN
;
A
#
# COMPACT_ATOMS: atom_id res chain seq x y z
N LEU A 1 6.37 16.08 -4.78
CA LEU A 1 5.42 15.74 -3.69
C LEU A 1 3.97 16.10 -4.02
N LYS A 2 3.60 17.37 -4.21
CA LYS A 2 2.20 17.77 -4.54
C LYS A 2 1.58 17.01 -5.72
N GLY A 3 2.38 16.72 -6.76
CA GLY A 3 1.90 16.02 -7.95
C GLY A 3 1.42 14.60 -7.71
N VAL A 4 2.16 13.78 -6.96
CA VAL A 4 1.76 12.38 -6.72
C VAL A 4 0.44 12.32 -5.92
N SER A 5 0.33 13.13 -4.85
CA SER A 5 -0.89 13.20 -4.05
C SER A 5 -2.09 13.73 -4.84
N GLN A 6 -1.88 14.70 -5.73
CA GLN A 6 -2.93 15.22 -6.61
C GLN A 6 -3.40 14.14 -7.61
N ILE A 7 -2.49 13.37 -8.19
CA ILE A 7 -2.83 12.28 -9.12
C ILE A 7 -3.56 11.13 -8.41
N ALA A 8 -3.18 10.80 -7.17
CA ALA A 8 -3.91 9.80 -6.38
C ALA A 8 -5.34 10.22 -6.03
N GLN A 9 -5.59 11.51 -5.84
CA GLN A 9 -6.95 12.03 -5.61
C GLN A 9 -7.88 11.82 -6.82
N GLU A 10 -7.33 11.60 -8.02
CA GLU A 10 -8.10 11.26 -9.22
C GLU A 10 -8.56 9.79 -9.26
N GLY A 11 -8.25 9.00 -8.21
CA GLY A 11 -8.79 7.64 -8.00
C GLY A 11 -8.18 6.55 -8.90
N ALA A 12 -7.25 6.91 -9.78
CA ALA A 12 -6.59 5.98 -10.68
C ALA A 12 -5.51 5.14 -9.98
N ILE A 13 -4.88 5.67 -8.94
CA ILE A 13 -3.78 5.02 -8.22
C ILE A 13 -3.99 5.15 -6.72
N GLN A 14 -3.40 4.24 -5.96
CA GLN A 14 -3.34 4.33 -4.50
C GLN A 14 -1.90 4.46 -4.05
N ILE A 15 -1.66 5.28 -3.02
CA ILE A 15 -0.32 5.54 -2.49
C ILE A 15 -0.25 5.00 -1.07
N PHE A 16 0.82 4.24 -0.82
CA PHE A 16 1.15 3.67 0.47
C PHE A 16 2.59 4.01 0.87
N GLN A 17 2.86 3.98 2.16
CA GLN A 17 4.14 4.30 2.76
C GLN A 17 4.49 3.27 3.84
N GLU A 18 5.77 2.98 4.03
CA GLU A 18 6.19 2.20 5.19
C GLU A 18 6.23 3.09 6.44
N TYR A 19 6.17 2.47 7.62
CA TYR A 19 6.13 3.19 8.88
C TYR A 19 7.44 3.92 9.22
N ASN A 20 8.57 3.43 8.70
CA ASN A 20 9.91 3.89 9.04
C ASN A 20 10.64 4.59 7.89
N THR A 21 10.02 4.70 6.72
CA THR A 21 10.60 5.42 5.58
C THR A 21 9.92 6.78 5.41
N GLY A 22 10.72 7.78 5.01
CA GLY A 22 10.20 9.08 4.62
C GLY A 22 9.46 9.03 3.28
N MET A 23 8.88 10.15 2.86
CA MET A 23 8.15 10.25 1.58
C MET A 23 9.04 10.11 0.31
N GLU A 24 10.32 9.78 0.48
CA GLU A 24 11.28 9.53 -0.61
C GLU A 24 11.03 8.17 -1.27
N GLU A 25 10.49 7.20 -0.52
CA GLU A 25 10.11 5.88 -1.02
C GLU A 25 8.62 5.67 -0.80
N ILE A 26 7.86 5.66 -1.90
CA ILE A 26 6.41 5.41 -1.88
C ILE A 26 6.10 4.13 -2.64
N ILE A 27 5.08 3.43 -2.17
CA ILE A 27 4.51 2.28 -2.85
C ILE A 27 3.25 2.75 -3.56
N VAL A 28 3.11 2.44 -4.84
CA VAL A 28 1.94 2.80 -5.63
C VAL A 28 1.20 1.54 -6.03
N GLY A 29 -0.06 1.41 -5.62
CA GLY A 29 -0.95 0.34 -6.03
C GLY A 29 -1.83 0.78 -7.20
N VAL A 30 -1.95 -0.07 -8.21
CA VAL A 30 -2.78 0.16 -9.39
C VAL A 30 -3.60 -1.09 -9.71
N VAL A 31 -4.68 -0.93 -10.47
CA VAL A 31 -5.48 -2.07 -10.95
C VAL A 31 -4.99 -2.53 -12.34
N GLY A 32 -4.27 -1.69 -13.08
CA GLY A 32 -3.64 -2.06 -14.35
C GLY A 32 -2.37 -1.28 -14.64
N SER A 33 -1.45 -1.88 -15.41
CA SER A 33 -0.12 -1.34 -15.70
C SER A 33 -0.13 0.05 -16.35
N LEU A 34 -1.14 0.35 -17.17
CA LEU A 34 -1.27 1.65 -17.85
C LEU A 34 -1.33 2.83 -16.85
N GLN A 35 -1.91 2.63 -15.67
CA GLN A 35 -2.02 3.67 -14.65
C GLN A 35 -0.65 4.12 -14.13
N PHE A 36 0.35 3.23 -14.15
CA PHE A 36 1.74 3.58 -13.82
C PHE A 36 2.41 4.41 -14.90
N GLU A 37 2.19 4.09 -16.17
CA GLU A 37 2.77 4.85 -17.30
C GLU A 37 2.25 6.28 -17.28
N VAL A 38 0.95 6.46 -17.04
CA VAL A 38 0.32 7.77 -16.89
C VAL A 38 0.91 8.56 -15.72
N LEU A 39 1.08 7.93 -14.55
CA LEU A 39 1.69 8.58 -13.38
C LEU A 39 3.11 9.06 -13.70
N THR A 40 3.94 8.19 -14.26
CA THR A 40 5.35 8.48 -14.59
C THR A 40 5.45 9.61 -15.61
N TYR A 41 4.61 9.59 -16.65
CA TYR A 41 4.52 10.66 -17.64
C TYR A 41 4.15 12.01 -17.01
N ARG A 42 3.14 12.04 -16.14
CA ARG A 42 2.70 13.29 -15.49
C ARG A 42 3.73 13.84 -14.52
N LEU A 43 4.36 12.98 -13.71
CA LEU A 43 5.42 13.42 -12.79
C LEU A 43 6.59 14.06 -13.54
N LYS A 44 6.98 13.48 -14.68
CA LYS A 44 8.03 14.04 -15.52
C LYS A 44 7.60 15.37 -16.16
N ASN A 45 6.41 15.44 -16.75
CA ASN A 45 6.03 16.59 -17.57
C ASN A 45 5.41 17.76 -16.78
N GLU A 46 4.62 17.49 -15.74
CA GLU A 46 3.96 18.53 -14.94
C GLU A 46 4.83 19.03 -13.80
N TYR A 47 5.75 18.19 -13.30
CA TYR A 47 6.52 18.48 -12.09
C TYR A 47 8.04 18.34 -12.25
N ASN A 48 8.54 17.97 -13.44
CA ASN A 48 9.97 17.75 -13.71
C ASN A 48 10.64 16.78 -12.71
N VAL A 49 9.89 15.76 -12.29
CA VAL A 49 10.35 14.72 -11.37
C VAL A 49 10.69 13.47 -12.17
N GLU A 50 11.95 13.04 -12.12
CA GLU A 50 12.35 11.71 -12.58
C GLU A 50 12.10 10.70 -11.46
N VAL A 51 11.43 9.60 -11.80
CA VAL A 51 11.16 8.50 -10.86
C VAL A 51 11.84 7.25 -11.34
N ARG A 52 12.42 6.50 -10.40
CA ARG A 52 12.84 5.12 -10.61
C ARG A 52 11.73 4.20 -10.12
N LEU A 53 11.42 3.20 -10.91
CA LEU A 53 10.39 2.23 -10.61
C LEU A 53 11.03 0.88 -10.35
N ASP A 54 10.70 0.27 -9.21
CA ASP A 54 11.03 -1.11 -8.89
C ASP A 54 9.71 -1.84 -8.60
N MET A 55 9.42 -2.90 -9.34
CA MET A 55 8.19 -3.70 -9.15
C MET A 55 8.29 -4.51 -7.87
N LEU A 56 7.29 -4.37 -7.00
CA LEU A 56 7.18 -5.15 -5.77
C LEU A 56 6.33 -6.41 -5.99
N PRO A 57 6.63 -7.52 -5.30
CA PRO A 57 5.97 -8.81 -5.53
C PRO A 57 4.59 -8.92 -4.86
N TYR A 58 3.99 -7.80 -4.43
CA TYR A 58 2.74 -7.82 -3.68
C TYR A 58 1.53 -7.79 -4.60
N GLU A 59 0.72 -8.84 -4.55
CA GLU A 59 -0.49 -8.99 -5.38
C GLU A 59 -1.78 -8.84 -4.56
N HIS A 60 -1.69 -8.95 -3.24
CA HIS A 60 -2.85 -8.86 -2.36
C HIS A 60 -2.67 -7.76 -1.32
N ILE A 61 -3.77 -7.09 -1.01
CA ILE A 61 -3.83 -5.99 -0.05
C ILE A 61 -5.03 -6.15 0.87
N ARG A 62 -4.86 -5.92 2.17
CA ARG A 62 -5.93 -5.97 3.16
C ARG A 62 -5.87 -4.76 4.08
N TRP A 63 -7.03 -4.17 4.36
CA TRP A 63 -7.15 -3.21 5.45
C TRP A 63 -7.07 -3.93 6.79
N ILE A 64 -6.44 -3.30 7.77
CA ILE A 64 -6.54 -3.73 9.17
C ILE A 64 -7.76 -3.01 9.74
N GLU A 65 -8.88 -3.71 9.89
CA GLU A 65 -10.17 -3.08 10.21
C GLU A 65 -10.20 -2.56 11.65
N ASN A 66 -9.69 -3.34 12.59
CA ASN A 66 -9.70 -3.03 14.01
C ASN A 66 -8.37 -2.43 14.51
N TYR A 67 -7.70 -1.66 13.66
CA TYR A 67 -6.39 -1.05 13.95
C TYR A 67 -6.36 -0.12 15.17
N THR A 68 -7.51 0.35 15.64
CA THR A 68 -7.62 1.16 16.87
C THR A 68 -7.71 0.31 18.14
N GLU A 69 -7.89 -1.00 18.01
CA GLU A 69 -8.11 -1.94 19.11
C GLU A 69 -6.90 -2.85 19.37
N ILE A 70 -5.97 -2.94 18.40
CA ILE A 70 -4.79 -3.80 18.47
C ILE A 70 -3.49 -3.01 18.31
N ALA A 71 -2.39 -3.57 18.83
CA ALA A 71 -1.06 -3.06 18.56
C ALA A 71 -0.59 -3.50 17.16
N VAL A 72 -0.81 -2.66 16.15
CA VAL A 72 -0.47 -2.94 14.74
C VAL A 72 1.00 -3.32 14.55
N SER A 73 1.91 -2.72 15.32
CA SER A 73 3.35 -3.02 15.29
C SER A 73 3.71 -4.41 15.84
N GLU A 74 2.78 -5.08 16.53
CA GLU A 74 3.00 -6.39 17.17
C GLU A 74 2.38 -7.54 16.38
N ILE A 75 1.80 -7.26 15.20
CA ILE A 75 1.20 -8.28 14.35
C ILE A 75 2.29 -9.29 13.92
N SER A 76 2.04 -10.56 14.22
CA SER A 76 2.89 -11.68 13.82
C SER A 76 2.65 -12.03 12.36
N GLY A 77 3.49 -11.48 11.47
CA GLY A 77 3.38 -11.60 10.02
C GLY A 77 4.06 -12.83 9.42
N THR A 78 4.04 -12.91 8.08
CA THR A 78 4.86 -13.82 7.27
C THR A 78 6.00 -13.06 6.59
N SER A 79 7.02 -13.76 6.06
CA SER A 79 8.17 -13.11 5.41
C SER A 79 7.82 -12.43 4.08
N ASP A 80 6.69 -12.80 3.48
CA ASP A 80 6.18 -12.27 2.21
C ASP A 80 5.07 -11.21 2.42
N MET A 81 4.88 -10.78 3.67
CA MET A 81 3.98 -9.71 4.07
C MET A 81 4.75 -8.40 4.25
N LYS A 82 4.07 -7.26 4.06
CA LYS A 82 4.56 -5.95 4.44
C LYS A 82 3.46 -5.11 5.09
N LEU A 83 3.78 -4.46 6.21
CA LEU A 83 2.92 -3.50 6.89
C LEU A 83 3.18 -2.08 6.32
N VAL A 84 2.13 -1.45 5.81
CA VAL A 84 2.16 -0.12 5.21
C VAL A 84 1.00 0.72 5.72
N LYS A 85 0.98 2.01 5.38
CA LYS A 85 -0.13 2.92 5.63
C LYS A 85 -0.48 3.72 4.39
N ASP A 86 -1.73 4.14 4.27
CA ASP A 86 -2.12 5.09 3.22
C ASP A 86 -1.76 6.54 3.60
N LEU A 87 -2.08 7.50 2.72
CA LEU A 87 -1.85 8.93 2.96
C LEU A 87 -2.67 9.53 4.12
N LYS A 88 -3.62 8.78 4.69
CA LYS A 88 -4.42 9.17 5.87
C LYS A 88 -3.96 8.43 7.12
N ASP A 89 -2.76 7.84 7.11
CA ASP A 89 -2.18 7.04 8.19
C ASP A 89 -3.00 5.79 8.57
N ARG A 90 -3.87 5.31 7.67
CA ARG A 90 -4.63 4.08 7.91
C ARG A 90 -3.77 2.86 7.56
N PRO A 91 -3.60 1.89 8.48
CA PRO A 91 -2.76 0.71 8.26
C PRO A 91 -3.36 -0.29 7.27
N LEU A 92 -2.48 -0.91 6.48
CA LEU A 92 -2.78 -2.02 5.59
C LEU A 92 -1.66 -3.06 5.60
N LEU A 93 -2.00 -4.27 5.18
CA LEU A 93 -1.05 -5.34 4.92
C LEU A 93 -1.02 -5.64 3.42
N LEU A 94 0.19 -5.69 2.86
CA LEU A 94 0.49 -6.20 1.53
C LEU A 94 0.97 -7.65 1.65
N PHE A 95 0.57 -8.53 0.73
CA PHE A 95 0.99 -9.92 0.68
C PHE A 95 1.37 -10.32 -0.74
N ALA A 96 2.46 -11.06 -0.88
CA ALA A 96 2.84 -11.65 -2.15
C ALA A 96 1.99 -12.88 -2.49
N HIS A 97 1.58 -13.65 -1.48
CA HIS A 97 0.77 -14.85 -1.69
C HIS A 97 -0.54 -14.82 -0.88
N PRO A 98 -1.64 -15.38 -1.41
CA PRO A 98 -2.94 -15.30 -0.76
C PRO A 98 -3.06 -16.18 0.49
N TRP A 99 -2.34 -17.31 0.54
CA TRP A 99 -2.36 -18.23 1.69
C TRP A 99 -1.77 -17.59 2.96
N SER A 100 -0.84 -16.64 2.80
CA SER A 100 -0.23 -15.87 3.88
C SER A 100 -1.26 -15.06 4.68
N ILE A 101 -2.36 -14.65 4.04
CA ILE A 101 -3.46 -13.94 4.71
C ILE A 101 -4.07 -14.80 5.81
N GLY A 102 -4.39 -16.07 5.50
CA GLY A 102 -4.94 -17.01 6.47
C GLY A 102 -3.99 -17.30 7.62
N MET A 103 -2.70 -17.50 7.32
CA MET A 103 -1.68 -17.70 8.37
C MET A 103 -1.55 -16.52 9.33
N VAL A 104 -1.62 -15.30 8.81
CA VAL A 104 -1.55 -14.09 9.63
C VAL A 104 -2.79 -13.99 10.52
N LEU A 105 -3.97 -14.31 10.02
CA LEU A 105 -5.18 -14.39 10.85
C LEU A 105 -5.06 -15.47 11.94
N ASP A 106 -4.54 -16.66 11.60
CA ASP A 106 -4.35 -17.75 12.58
C ASP A 106 -3.37 -17.39 13.70
N ARG A 107 -2.33 -16.61 13.38
CA ARG A 107 -1.31 -16.15 14.33
C ARG A 107 -1.79 -15.00 15.22
N ASN A 108 -2.79 -14.25 14.79
CA ASN A 108 -3.26 -13.03 15.44
C ASN A 108 -4.79 -13.13 15.63
N LYS A 109 -5.22 -13.78 16.72
CA LYS A 109 -6.63 -14.17 16.93
C LYS A 109 -7.63 -13.01 16.88
N ASP A 110 -7.21 -11.82 17.31
CA ASP A 110 -8.06 -10.63 17.34
C ASP A 110 -7.89 -9.76 16.10
N LEU A 111 -7.09 -10.15 15.10
CA LEU A 111 -6.86 -9.35 13.90
C LEU A 111 -8.01 -9.51 12.90
N HIS A 112 -8.61 -8.40 12.48
CA HIS A 112 -9.61 -8.40 11.42
C HIS A 112 -9.04 -7.76 10.14
N LEU A 113 -9.08 -8.52 9.05
CA LEU A 113 -8.63 -8.09 7.74
C LEU A 113 -9.80 -8.00 6.76
N THR A 114 -9.91 -6.89 6.04
CA THR A 114 -10.94 -6.70 5.00
C THR A 114 -10.33 -6.45 3.63
N GLU A 115 -11.07 -6.82 2.59
CA GLU A 115 -10.69 -6.56 1.20
C GLU A 115 -10.55 -5.06 0.94
N PHE A 116 -9.65 -4.73 0.03
CA PHE A 116 -9.49 -3.35 -0.43
C PHE A 116 -10.64 -3.00 -1.39
N SER A 117 -11.78 -2.56 -0.85
CA SER A 117 -12.88 -2.08 -1.67
C SER A 117 -12.63 -0.62 -2.12
N ARG A 118 -12.86 -0.35 -3.40
CA ARG A 118 -12.97 1.01 -3.93
C ARG A 118 -14.25 1.63 -3.37
N ASN A 119 -14.12 2.63 -2.50
CA ASN A 119 -15.19 3.61 -2.31
C ASN A 119 -15.09 4.67 -3.40
#